data_AF-A0A376TZR7-F1
#
_entry.id   AF-A0A376TZR7-F1
#
_cell.length_a   1.000
_cell.length_b   1.000
_cell.length_c   1.000
_cell.angle_alpha   90.00
_cell.angle_beta   90.00
_cell.angle_gamma   90.00
#
_symmetry.space_group_name_H-M   'P 1'
#
loop_
_entity.id
_entity.type
_entity.pdbx_description
1 polymer ?
#
loop_
_entity_poly.entity_id
_entity_poly.type
_entity_poly.pdbx_seq_one_letter_code
_entity_poly.pdbx_strand_id
1 'polypeptide(L)'
;MQNITQSWFVQGMIKATTDAWLKGWDERNGGNLTLRLDDADIAPYKDNFHAQPRYIPLSQPMPLLANTPFIVTGSGKFFRNVQLDPAANLGVVKVDSDGAGYHILWG
;
A
#
# COMPACT_ATOMS: atom_id res chain seq x y z
N MET A 1 -11.21 17.14 7.03
CA MET A 1 -10.13 16.12 7.03
C MET A 1 -9.71 15.87 5.60
N GLN A 2 -8.41 15.73 5.35
CA GLN A 2 -7.90 15.41 4.01
C GLN A 2 -8.13 13.91 3.74
N ASN A 3 -8.55 13.57 2.52
CA ASN A 3 -8.73 12.18 2.10
C ASN A 3 -7.35 11.54 1.84
N ILE A 4 -7.12 10.31 2.33
CA ILE A 4 -5.85 9.60 2.15
C ILE A 4 -5.38 9.49 0.69
N THR A 5 -6.30 9.53 -0.28
CA THR A 5 -5.96 9.53 -1.71
C THR A 5 -5.14 10.75 -2.14
N GLN A 6 -5.18 11.86 -1.39
CA GLN A 6 -4.41 13.07 -1.64
C GLN A 6 -3.08 13.11 -0.86
N SER A 7 -2.77 12.07 -0.09
CA SER A 7 -1.51 12.01 0.67
C SER A 7 -0.30 11.94 -0.26
N TRP A 8 0.86 12.38 0.24
CA TRP A 8 2.11 12.36 -0.52
C TRP A 8 2.47 10.95 -1.00
N PHE A 9 2.19 9.93 -0.17
CA PHE A 9 2.54 8.55 -0.48
C PHE A 9 1.58 7.91 -1.48
N VAL A 10 0.26 8.20 -1.44
CA VAL A 10 -0.65 7.70 -2.47
C VAL A 10 -0.36 8.38 -3.81
N GLN A 11 -0.18 9.69 -3.82
CA GLN A 11 0.19 10.43 -5.03
C GLN A 11 1.55 9.99 -5.60
N GLY A 12 2.53 9.69 -4.73
CA GLY A 12 3.81 9.12 -5.11
C GLY A 12 3.67 7.75 -5.78
N MET A 13 2.86 6.85 -5.21
CA MET A 13 2.59 5.53 -5.79
C MET A 13 1.85 5.62 -7.12
N ILE A 14 0.87 6.52 -7.25
CA ILE A 14 0.19 6.82 -8.52
C ILE A 14 1.19 7.26 -9.58
N LYS A 15 2.04 8.23 -9.25
CA LYS A 15 3.04 8.76 -10.19
C LYS A 15 4.01 7.66 -10.64
N ALA A 16 4.62 6.94 -9.70
CA ALA A 16 5.62 5.93 -10.01
C ALA A 16 5.07 4.82 -10.91
N THR A 17 3.90 4.27 -10.57
CA THR A 17 3.26 3.21 -11.36
C THR A 17 2.76 3.71 -12.72
N THR A 18 2.26 4.95 -12.79
CA THR A 18 1.85 5.57 -14.05
C THR A 18 3.01 5.82 -14.98
N ASP A 19 4.12 6.37 -14.47
CA ASP A 19 5.31 6.64 -15.27
C ASP A 19 5.90 5.34 -15.83
N ALA A 20 5.98 4.29 -15.01
CA ALA A 20 6.50 2.99 -15.43
C ALA A 20 5.59 2.31 -16.48
N TRP A 21 4.27 2.42 -16.32
CA TRP A 21 3.30 2.04 -17.35
C TRP A 21 3.50 2.80 -18.67
N LEU A 22 3.63 4.13 -18.62
CA LEU A 22 3.83 4.97 -19.82
C LEU A 22 5.16 4.68 -20.53
N LYS A 23 6.14 4.14 -19.81
CA LYS A 23 7.42 3.66 -20.38
C LYS A 23 7.31 2.26 -20.99
N GLY A 24 6.18 1.58 -20.82
CA GLY A 24 5.96 0.23 -21.33
C GLY A 24 6.71 -0.84 -20.56
N TRP A 25 7.04 -0.61 -19.28
CA TRP A 25 7.80 -1.54 -18.45
C TRP A 25 6.93 -2.57 -17.72
N ASP A 26 5.63 -2.29 -17.58
CA ASP A 26 4.72 -3.01 -16.70
C ASP A 26 3.49 -3.48 -17.48
N GLU A 27 3.67 -4.42 -18.41
CA GLU A 27 2.55 -4.99 -19.16
C GLU A 27 1.63 -5.83 -18.27
N ARG A 28 0.31 -5.68 -18.45
CA ARG A 28 -0.72 -6.38 -17.66
C ARG A 28 -0.50 -6.17 -16.15
N ASN A 29 -0.13 -7.22 -15.43
CA ASN A 29 0.14 -7.23 -13.99
C ASN A 29 1.63 -7.47 -13.68
N GLY A 30 2.50 -7.28 -14.68
CA GLY A 30 3.94 -7.22 -14.50
C GLY A 30 4.31 -5.94 -13.75
N GLY A 31 5.25 -6.05 -12.80
CA GLY A 31 5.58 -4.96 -11.89
C GLY A 31 4.96 -5.10 -10.50
N ASN A 32 5.71 -4.73 -9.47
CA ASN A 32 5.20 -4.52 -8.12
C ASN A 32 6.01 -3.40 -7.45
N LEU A 33 5.36 -2.68 -6.52
CA LEU A 33 5.99 -1.59 -5.80
C LEU A 33 5.52 -1.59 -4.35
N THR A 34 6.48 -1.47 -3.44
CA THR A 34 6.26 -1.37 -2.00
C THR A 34 7.09 -0.24 -1.43
N LEU A 35 6.46 0.67 -0.70
CA LEU A 35 7.10 1.79 -0.02
C LEU A 35 6.89 1.65 1.49
N ARG A 36 7.99 1.64 2.25
CA ARG A 36 7.96 1.72 3.72
C ARG A 36 7.56 3.14 4.12
N LEU A 37 6.65 3.24 5.08
CA LEU A 37 6.15 4.50 5.64
C LEU A 37 6.50 4.57 7.13
N ASP A 38 6.36 5.76 7.70
CA ASP A 38 6.36 5.95 9.15
C ASP A 38 4.92 6.02 9.68
N ASP A 39 4.73 5.73 10.96
CA ASP A 39 3.41 5.86 11.61
C ASP A 39 2.85 7.28 11.51
N ALA A 40 3.72 8.29 11.48
CA ALA A 40 3.35 9.69 11.32
C ALA A 40 2.70 9.98 9.96
N ASP A 41 3.07 9.25 8.90
CA ASP A 41 2.51 9.45 7.56
C ASP A 41 1.03 9.05 7.52
N ILE A 42 0.68 7.96 8.20
CA ILE A 42 -0.66 7.37 8.12
C ILE A 42 -1.57 7.81 9.27
N ALA A 43 -1.02 8.34 10.37
CA ALA A 43 -1.78 8.75 11.55
C ALA A 43 -2.92 9.75 11.28
N PRO A 44 -2.80 10.74 10.38
CA PRO A 44 -3.89 11.67 10.08
C PRO A 44 -5.11 11.04 9.38
N TYR A 45 -4.98 9.81 8.86
CA TYR A 45 -5.96 9.17 7.99
C TYR A 45 -6.66 7.97 8.62
N LYS A 46 -6.58 7.80 9.95
CA LYS A 46 -7.18 6.66 10.66
C LYS A 46 -8.67 6.49 10.37
N ASP A 47 -9.41 7.58 10.19
CA ASP A 47 -10.84 7.56 9.87
C ASP A 47 -11.13 7.07 8.44
N ASN A 48 -10.11 6.92 7.59
CA ASN A 48 -10.24 6.31 6.27
C ASN A 48 -9.94 4.81 6.27
N PHE A 49 -9.47 4.25 7.38
CA PHE A 49 -9.14 2.82 7.46
C PHE A 49 -10.40 1.96 7.50
N HIS A 50 -10.25 0.71 7.09
CA HIS A 50 -11.26 -0.32 7.28
C HIS A 50 -11.58 -0.44 8.78
N ALA A 51 -12.86 -0.43 9.14
CA ALA A 51 -13.29 -0.57 10.53
C ALA A 51 -12.81 -1.89 11.16
N GLN A 52 -12.65 -2.93 10.34
CA GLN A 52 -12.08 -4.23 10.71
C GLN A 52 -11.00 -4.61 9.70
N PRO A 53 -9.75 -4.16 9.92
CA PRO A 53 -8.62 -4.50 9.06
C PRO A 53 -8.43 -6.02 8.98
N ARG A 54 -8.39 -6.56 7.76
CA ARG A 54 -8.10 -7.98 7.52
C ARG A 54 -6.66 -8.27 7.94
N TYR A 55 -6.43 -9.42 8.57
CA TYR A 55 -5.09 -9.90 8.91
C TYR A 55 -4.64 -11.00 7.94
N ILE A 56 -3.37 -10.96 7.54
CA ILE A 56 -2.73 -12.00 6.73
C ILE A 56 -1.39 -12.38 7.38
N PRO A 57 -1.15 -13.67 7.66
CA PRO A 57 0.13 -14.12 8.16
C PRO A 57 1.21 -13.99 7.08
N LEU A 58 2.42 -13.61 7.50
CA LEU A 58 3.59 -13.69 6.64
C LEU A 58 4.02 -15.16 6.49
N SER A 59 4.73 -15.46 5.41
CA SER A 59 5.27 -16.81 5.16
C SER A 59 6.36 -17.20 6.16
N GLN A 60 7.03 -16.21 6.75
CA GLN A 60 7.98 -16.35 7.85
C GLN A 60 7.99 -15.07 8.71
N PRO A 61 8.27 -15.16 10.01
CA PRO A 61 8.39 -13.99 10.87
C PRO A 61 9.48 -13.02 10.40
N MET A 62 9.19 -11.72 10.42
CA MET A 62 10.10 -10.63 10.07
C MET A 62 10.13 -9.57 11.19
N PRO A 63 10.71 -9.88 12.37
CA PRO A 63 10.64 -9.00 13.55
C PRO A 63 11.31 -7.64 13.35
N LEU A 64 12.26 -7.53 12.40
CA LEU A 64 12.87 -6.24 12.04
C LEU A 64 11.87 -5.25 11.44
N LEU A 65 10.75 -5.75 10.90
CA LEU A 65 9.67 -4.95 10.32
C LEU A 65 8.50 -4.77 11.29
N ALA A 66 8.62 -5.21 12.54
CA ALA A 66 7.54 -5.12 13.53
C ALA A 66 7.00 -3.68 13.63
N ASN A 67 5.67 -3.55 13.71
CA ASN A 67 4.95 -2.27 13.77
C ASN A 67 5.17 -1.33 12.57
N THR A 68 5.75 -1.80 11.46
CA THR A 68 6.08 -0.94 10.33
C THR A 68 4.93 -0.87 9.31
N PRO A 69 4.46 0.32 8.93
CA PRO A 69 3.50 0.49 7.85
C PRO A 69 4.17 0.51 6.46
N PHE A 70 3.43 0.04 5.46
CA PHE A 70 3.80 0.07 4.06
C PHE A 70 2.60 0.44 3.19
N ILE A 71 2.83 1.08 2.05
CA ILE A 71 1.88 1.11 0.94
C ILE A 71 2.38 0.19 -0.18
N VAL A 72 1.50 -0.65 -0.72
CA VAL A 72 1.85 -1.73 -1.64
C VAL A 72 0.91 -1.77 -2.83
N THR A 73 1.39 -2.20 -3.99
CA THR A 73 0.53 -2.60 -5.12
C THR A 73 -0.12 -3.96 -4.87
N GLY A 74 -1.40 -4.14 -5.22
CA GLY A 74 -2.10 -5.40 -5.02
C GLY A 74 -1.70 -6.51 -6.01
N SER A 75 -1.86 -7.76 -5.59
CA SER A 75 -1.63 -8.92 -6.48
C SER A 75 -2.61 -8.92 -7.66
N GLY A 76 -2.10 -9.17 -8.87
CA GLY A 76 -2.87 -9.16 -10.12
C GLY A 76 -3.35 -7.77 -10.56
N LYS A 77 -2.93 -6.70 -9.87
CA LYS A 77 -3.29 -5.32 -10.21
C LYS A 77 -2.36 -4.75 -11.27
N PHE A 78 -2.88 -3.78 -12.02
CA PHE A 78 -2.22 -3.25 -13.21
C PHE A 78 -1.71 -1.86 -12.86
N PHE A 79 -0.44 -1.57 -13.14
CA PHE A 79 0.11 -0.23 -12.92
C PHE A 79 -0.70 0.86 -13.64
N ARG A 80 -1.20 0.55 -14.86
CA ARG A 80 -2.12 1.40 -15.62
C ARG A 80 -3.37 1.85 -14.85
N ASN A 81 -3.85 1.02 -13.93
CA ASN A 81 -5.12 1.24 -13.22
C ASN A 81 -4.94 1.97 -11.88
N VAL A 82 -3.71 2.09 -11.37
CA VAL A 82 -3.45 2.75 -10.08
C VAL A 82 -3.93 4.21 -10.10
N GLN A 83 -3.70 4.95 -11.18
CA GLN A 83 -4.20 6.33 -11.33
C GLN A 83 -5.72 6.44 -11.46
N LEU A 84 -6.42 5.36 -11.85
CA LEU A 84 -7.87 5.37 -12.06
C LEU A 84 -8.62 5.09 -10.76
N ASP A 85 -8.13 4.13 -9.99
CA ASP A 85 -8.73 3.74 -8.72
C ASP A 85 -7.61 3.30 -7.75
N PRO A 86 -7.01 4.24 -7.02
CA PRO A 86 -5.92 3.91 -6.10
C PRO A 86 -6.35 2.92 -5.02
N ALA A 87 -7.58 3.01 -4.51
CA ALA A 87 -8.07 2.13 -3.45
C ALA A 87 -8.24 0.68 -3.95
N ALA A 88 -8.65 0.47 -5.20
CA ALA A 88 -8.78 -0.87 -5.75
C ALA A 88 -7.43 -1.53 -6.15
N ASN A 89 -6.34 -0.74 -6.25
CA ASN A 89 -5.06 -1.20 -6.80
C ASN A 89 -3.88 -1.09 -5.82
N LEU A 90 -4.00 -0.28 -4.77
CA LEU A 90 -3.02 -0.12 -3.71
C LEU A 90 -3.63 -0.52 -2.37
N GLY A 91 -2.79 -0.93 -1.43
CA GLY A 91 -3.20 -1.14 -0.04
C GLY A 91 -2.18 -0.56 0.94
N VAL A 92 -2.66 -0.01 2.05
CA VAL A 92 -1.81 0.31 3.21
C VAL A 92 -1.86 -0.86 4.17
N VAL A 93 -0.72 -1.44 4.48
CA VAL A 93 -0.59 -2.55 5.43
C VAL A 93 0.28 -2.13 6.61
N LYS A 94 0.04 -2.70 7.78
CA LYS A 94 0.91 -2.54 8.95
C LYS A 94 1.27 -3.89 9.52
N VAL A 95 2.56 -4.17 9.61
CA VAL A 95 3.11 -5.37 10.22
C VAL A 95 2.78 -5.35 11.72
N ASP A 96 2.40 -6.50 12.27
CA ASP A 96 2.12 -6.64 13.70
C ASP A 96 3.38 -6.53 14.58
N SER A 97 3.19 -6.61 15.89
CA SER A 97 4.23 -6.27 16.87
C SER A 97 5.36 -7.30 16.96
N ASP A 98 5.13 -8.53 16.53
CA ASP A 98 6.12 -9.62 16.50
C ASP A 98 6.61 -9.92 15.08
N GLY A 99 6.06 -9.26 14.05
CA GLY A 99 6.45 -9.45 12.67
C GLY A 99 5.92 -10.76 12.08
N ALA A 100 4.89 -11.36 12.66
CA ALA A 100 4.29 -12.61 12.20
C ALA A 100 3.31 -12.41 11.03
N GLY A 101 2.77 -11.21 10.86
CA GLY A 101 1.79 -10.90 9.82
C GLY A 101 1.54 -9.41 9.67
N TYR A 102 0.51 -9.06 8.91
CA TYR A 102 0.12 -7.66 8.71
C TYR A 102 -1.39 -7.48 8.62
N HIS A 103 -1.84 -6.30 9.04
CA HIS A 103 -3.21 -5.84 8.88
C HIS A 103 -3.32 -4.95 7.64
N ILE A 104 -4.34 -5.17 6.81
CA ILE A 104 -4.69 -4.30 5.68
C ILE A 104 -5.56 -3.16 6.21
N LEU A 105 -4.96 -1.99 6.40
CA LEU A 105 -5.58 -0.81 6.98
C LEU A 105 -6.48 -0.07 5.98
N TRP A 106 -6.05 0.05 4.73
CA TRP A 106 -6.76 0.78 3.67
C TRP A 106 -6.53 0.10 2.31
N GLY A 107 -7.49 0.27 1.39
CA GLY A 107 -7.51 -0.38 0.06
C GLY A 107 -7.97 -1.83 0.07
#